data_AF-A0A6X3C1N6-F1
#
_entry.id   AF-A0A6X3C1N6-F1
#
_cell.length_a   1.000
_cell.length_b   1.000
_cell.length_c   1.000
_cell.angle_alpha   90.00
_cell.angle_beta   90.00
_cell.angle_gamma   90.00
#
_symmetry.space_group_name_H-M   'P 1'
#
loop_
_entity.id
_entity.type
_entity.pdbx_description
1 polymer ?
#
loop_
_entity_poly.entity_id
_entity_poly.type
_entity_poly.pdbx_seq_one_letter_code
_entity_poly.pdbx_strand_id
1 'polypeptide(L)'
;MTSYYYSRSLANVNKLADNTKAAARKLLDWSESNGIEVLIYETIRTKEQQAANVASGASQTMRSYHLVGQALDFVMAKGKTVDWGAYRSDKGKKFVAKAKSLGFEWGGDWSGFVDNPHLQFNFKGYGTDTFGKGASTSNSSKPSANANTNSLGLVDYMNLNKLDSSFANRKKLANQYGIKDYKGTATQNTTLLAKLKAGKPHTPASKNTYYTENPRKVKTLVQCDLYNSVDFTTKNKTGGTFPAGTVFTISGMGKTKGGTPRLKTKSGYYLTANTKFVKKI
;
A
#
# COMPACT_ATOMS: atom_id res chain seq x y z
N MET A 1 1.70 3.42 17.04
CA MET A 1 2.67 2.43 16.51
C MET A 1 1.88 1.38 15.78
N THR A 2 2.36 0.90 14.63
CA THR A 2 1.71 -0.21 13.92
C THR A 2 1.92 -1.51 14.69
N SER A 3 0.91 -2.36 14.86
CA SER A 3 1.07 -3.66 15.52
C SER A 3 2.04 -4.56 14.76
N TYR A 4 2.76 -5.42 15.50
CA TYR A 4 3.85 -6.24 14.94
C TYR A 4 3.37 -7.15 13.80
N TYR A 5 2.19 -7.75 13.96
CA TYR A 5 1.64 -8.69 12.97
C TYR A 5 0.81 -8.05 11.86
N TYR A 6 0.53 -6.74 11.91
CA TYR A 6 -0.38 -6.09 10.96
C TYR A 6 -0.07 -6.42 9.49
N SER A 7 1.20 -6.33 9.10
CA SER A 7 1.62 -6.58 7.71
C SER A 7 1.41 -8.04 7.29
N ARG A 8 1.75 -8.99 8.17
CA ARG A 8 1.51 -10.42 7.93
C ARG A 8 0.03 -10.72 7.84
N SER A 9 -0.75 -10.17 8.77
CA SER A 9 -2.21 -10.29 8.79
C SER A 9 -2.83 -9.75 7.50
N LEU A 10 -2.37 -8.58 7.04
CA LEU A 10 -2.84 -7.97 5.80
C LEU A 10 -2.53 -8.83 4.57
N ALA A 11 -1.32 -9.39 4.49
CA ALA A 11 -0.94 -10.30 3.40
C ALA A 11 -1.83 -11.54 3.35
N ASN A 12 -2.25 -12.07 4.50
CA ASN A 12 -3.20 -13.18 4.58
C ASN A 12 -4.62 -12.75 4.17
N VAL A 13 -5.12 -11.62 4.66
CA VAL A 13 -6.42 -11.04 4.29
C VAL A 13 -6.52 -10.84 2.78
N ASN A 14 -5.45 -10.40 2.11
CA ASN A 14 -5.46 -10.15 0.67
C ASN A 14 -5.70 -11.41 -0.20
N LYS A 15 -5.59 -12.60 0.38
CA LYS A 15 -5.85 -13.88 -0.31
C LYS A 15 -7.33 -14.25 -0.36
N LEU A 16 -8.17 -13.64 0.46
CA LEU A 16 -9.61 -13.95 0.57
C LEU A 16 -10.39 -13.60 -0.72
N ALA A 17 -11.60 -14.14 -0.85
CA ALA A 17 -12.54 -13.75 -1.90
C ALA A 17 -12.98 -12.28 -1.73
N ASP A 18 -13.46 -11.64 -2.78
CA ASP A 18 -13.53 -10.17 -2.90
C ASP A 18 -14.34 -9.50 -1.78
N ASN A 19 -15.53 -10.02 -1.47
CA ASN A 19 -16.40 -9.44 -0.44
C ASN A 19 -15.88 -9.77 0.97
N THR A 20 -15.41 -10.99 1.17
CA THR A 20 -14.80 -11.46 2.42
C THR A 20 -13.55 -10.66 2.75
N LYS A 21 -12.69 -10.42 1.75
CA LYS A 21 -11.50 -9.57 1.82
C LYS A 21 -11.86 -8.15 2.22
N ALA A 22 -12.89 -7.58 1.60
CA ALA A 22 -13.34 -6.23 1.93
C ALA A 22 -13.81 -6.13 3.39
N ALA A 23 -14.54 -7.12 3.90
CA ALA A 23 -14.97 -7.18 5.29
C ALA A 23 -13.78 -7.40 6.26
N ALA A 24 -12.92 -8.37 5.98
CA ALA A 24 -11.73 -8.67 6.78
C ALA A 24 -10.75 -7.49 6.84
N ARG A 25 -10.63 -6.72 5.74
CA ARG A 25 -9.81 -5.51 5.71
C ARG A 25 -10.35 -4.43 6.65
N LYS A 26 -11.68 -4.21 6.64
CA LYS A 26 -12.33 -3.27 7.58
C LYS A 26 -12.13 -3.71 9.04
N LEU A 27 -12.17 -5.01 9.30
CA LEU A 27 -11.93 -5.58 10.62
C LEU A 27 -10.50 -5.32 11.10
N LEU A 28 -9.49 -5.64 10.27
CA LEU A 28 -8.08 -5.46 10.61
C LEU A 28 -7.70 -3.97 10.79
N ASP A 29 -8.22 -3.09 9.95
CA ASP A 29 -7.98 -1.64 10.07
C ASP A 29 -8.63 -1.06 11.34
N TRP A 30 -9.81 -1.56 11.71
CA TRP A 30 -10.47 -1.19 12.95
C TRP A 30 -9.72 -1.70 14.18
N SER A 31 -9.26 -2.96 14.18
CA SER A 31 -8.54 -3.54 15.32
C SER A 31 -7.25 -2.77 15.61
N GLU A 32 -6.50 -2.45 14.55
CA GLU A 32 -5.28 -1.63 14.61
C GLU A 32 -5.56 -0.25 15.22
N SER A 33 -6.61 0.42 14.74
CA SER A 33 -7.00 1.75 15.23
C SER A 33 -7.46 1.76 16.69
N ASN A 34 -7.85 0.60 17.24
CA ASN A 34 -8.30 0.43 18.62
C ASN A 34 -7.24 -0.25 19.52
N GLY A 35 -6.01 -0.40 19.05
CA GLY A 35 -4.93 -1.04 19.83
C GLY A 35 -5.20 -2.51 20.16
N ILE A 36 -5.95 -3.19 19.29
CA ILE A 36 -6.23 -4.62 19.36
C ILE A 36 -5.37 -5.31 18.30
N GLU A 37 -4.24 -5.85 18.75
CA GLU A 37 -3.33 -6.57 17.86
C GLU A 37 -3.82 -8.00 17.65
N VAL A 38 -3.88 -8.41 16.38
CA VAL A 38 -4.26 -9.76 15.97
C VAL A 38 -3.35 -10.25 14.87
N LEU A 39 -3.06 -11.54 14.88
CA LEU A 39 -2.49 -12.24 13.74
C LEU A 39 -3.63 -12.96 13.01
N ILE A 40 -3.86 -12.60 11.75
CA ILE A 40 -4.64 -13.43 10.83
C ILE A 40 -3.70 -14.54 10.38
N TYR A 41 -3.95 -15.76 10.84
CA TYR A 41 -3.03 -16.89 10.75
C TYR A 41 -3.19 -17.66 9.43
N GLU A 42 -4.43 -18.05 9.09
CA GLU A 42 -4.79 -18.83 7.91
C GLU A 42 -5.98 -18.20 7.18
N THR A 43 -6.08 -18.37 5.85
CA THR A 43 -7.20 -17.87 5.03
C THR A 43 -7.62 -18.86 3.95
N ILE A 44 -6.69 -19.23 3.06
CA ILE A 44 -6.94 -20.19 1.97
C ILE A 44 -6.39 -21.57 2.34
N ARG A 45 -7.19 -22.59 2.07
CA ARG A 45 -6.84 -24.00 2.26
C ARG A 45 -7.03 -24.76 0.95
N THR A 46 -6.18 -25.75 0.68
CA THR A 46 -6.36 -26.65 -0.47
C THR A 46 -7.30 -27.80 -0.13
N LYS A 47 -7.83 -28.49 -1.16
CA LYS A 47 -8.67 -29.69 -0.96
C LYS A 47 -7.90 -30.79 -0.22
N GLU A 48 -6.62 -30.97 -0.52
CA GLU A 48 -5.76 -31.97 0.11
C GLU A 48 -5.52 -31.65 1.58
N GLN A 49 -5.27 -30.38 1.92
CA GLN A 49 -5.14 -29.94 3.31
C GLN A 49 -6.45 -30.15 4.08
N GLN A 50 -7.59 -29.83 3.47
CA GLN A 50 -8.88 -30.05 4.11
C GLN A 50 -9.15 -31.55 4.32
N ALA A 51 -8.82 -32.40 3.34
CA ALA A 51 -8.94 -33.85 3.47
C ALA A 51 -8.06 -34.39 4.60
N ALA A 52 -6.82 -33.91 4.72
CA ALA A 52 -5.93 -34.26 5.82
C ALA A 52 -6.49 -33.83 7.19
N ASN A 53 -7.11 -32.64 7.28
CA ASN A 53 -7.76 -32.18 8.51
C ASN A 53 -8.98 -33.02 8.88
N VAL A 54 -9.75 -33.50 7.89
CA VAL A 54 -10.86 -34.43 8.15
C VAL A 54 -10.34 -35.77 8.63
N ALA A 55 -9.30 -36.31 7.98
CA ALA A 55 -8.69 -37.58 8.37
C ALA A 55 -8.07 -37.54 9.78
N SER A 56 -7.53 -36.40 10.20
CA SER A 56 -6.96 -36.22 11.54
C SER A 56 -7.98 -35.84 12.62
N GLY A 57 -9.25 -35.63 12.25
CA GLY A 57 -10.30 -35.16 13.16
C GLY A 57 -10.26 -33.66 13.49
N ALA A 58 -9.32 -32.90 12.92
CA ALA A 58 -9.26 -31.44 13.05
C ALA A 58 -10.39 -30.71 12.30
N SER A 59 -11.11 -31.40 11.42
CA SER A 59 -12.32 -30.91 10.75
C SER A 59 -13.37 -32.01 10.68
N GLN A 60 -14.65 -31.65 10.81
CA GLN A 60 -15.75 -32.60 10.69
C GLN A 60 -16.26 -32.81 9.25
N THR A 61 -15.89 -31.91 8.31
CA THR A 61 -16.45 -31.93 6.95
C THR A 61 -15.45 -31.47 5.90
N MET A 62 -15.63 -31.92 4.66
CA MET A 62 -14.94 -31.38 3.48
C MET A 62 -15.49 -30.03 3.01
N ARG A 63 -16.70 -29.64 3.45
CA ARG A 63 -17.31 -28.35 3.10
C ARG A 63 -16.77 -27.25 4.01
N SER A 64 -15.61 -26.69 3.67
CA SER A 64 -14.92 -25.64 4.45
C SER A 64 -14.89 -24.30 3.73
N TYR A 65 -15.25 -23.22 4.44
CA TYR A 65 -15.22 -21.87 3.89
C TYR A 65 -13.81 -21.40 3.51
N HIS A 66 -12.75 -22.03 4.03
CA HIS A 66 -11.36 -21.77 3.61
C HIS A 66 -11.08 -22.23 2.18
N LEU A 67 -11.79 -23.26 1.69
CA LEU A 67 -11.65 -23.76 0.30
C LEU A 67 -12.16 -22.75 -0.73
N VAL A 68 -13.09 -21.89 -0.32
CA VAL A 68 -13.74 -20.90 -1.18
C VAL A 68 -13.32 -19.46 -0.83
N GLY A 69 -12.29 -19.31 0.02
CA GLY A 69 -11.75 -18.03 0.45
C GLY A 69 -12.70 -17.13 1.22
N GLN A 70 -13.71 -17.74 1.84
CA GLN A 70 -14.72 -17.06 2.66
C GLN A 70 -14.49 -17.29 4.17
N ALA A 71 -13.30 -17.72 4.59
CA ALA A 71 -12.95 -17.85 6.01
C ALA A 71 -11.52 -17.43 6.32
N LEU A 72 -11.30 -17.06 7.58
CA LEU A 72 -9.99 -16.76 8.14
C LEU A 72 -9.89 -17.27 9.58
N ASP A 73 -8.70 -17.66 9.97
CA ASP A 73 -8.38 -17.99 11.36
C ASP A 73 -7.53 -16.88 11.96
N PHE A 74 -7.84 -16.47 13.19
CA PHE A 74 -7.13 -15.40 13.89
C PHE A 74 -6.66 -15.84 15.27
N VAL A 75 -5.64 -15.14 15.78
CA VAL A 75 -5.16 -15.27 17.16
C VAL A 75 -4.86 -13.88 17.73
N MET A 76 -5.14 -13.70 19.03
CA MET A 76 -4.84 -12.44 19.72
C MET A 76 -3.32 -12.28 19.86
N ALA A 77 -2.83 -11.05 19.79
CA ALA A 77 -1.41 -10.78 19.87
C ALA A 77 -1.08 -9.58 20.78
N LYS A 78 0.18 -9.52 21.19
CA LYS A 78 0.80 -8.36 21.84
C LYS A 78 2.27 -8.32 21.46
N GLY A 79 2.64 -7.44 20.53
CA GLY A 79 3.99 -7.42 19.97
C GLY A 79 4.31 -8.75 19.28
N LYS A 80 5.40 -9.39 19.69
CA LYS A 80 5.87 -10.66 19.11
C LYS A 80 5.17 -11.90 19.68
N THR A 81 4.31 -11.75 20.68
CA THR A 81 3.65 -12.86 21.37
C THR A 81 2.23 -13.03 20.85
N VAL A 82 1.84 -14.28 20.59
CA VAL A 82 0.46 -14.68 20.28
C VAL A 82 -0.15 -15.42 21.45
N ASP A 83 -1.46 -15.28 21.63
CA ASP A 83 -2.24 -15.89 22.70
C ASP A 83 -3.50 -16.56 22.13
N TRP A 84 -3.45 -17.89 22.06
CA TRP A 84 -4.54 -18.76 21.60
C TRP A 84 -5.64 -18.99 22.66
N GLY A 85 -5.47 -18.47 23.88
CA GLY A 85 -6.51 -18.51 24.93
C GLY A 85 -7.32 -17.22 25.04
N ALA A 86 -6.81 -16.11 24.51
CA ALA A 86 -7.36 -14.77 24.76
C ALA A 86 -8.62 -14.39 23.96
N TYR A 87 -9.27 -15.31 23.25
CA TYR A 87 -10.47 -15.02 22.46
C TYR A 87 -11.62 -14.41 23.28
N ARG A 88 -11.74 -14.81 24.56
CA ARG A 88 -12.77 -14.31 25.48
C ARG A 88 -12.28 -13.19 26.41
N SER A 89 -11.07 -12.68 26.20
CA SER A 89 -10.58 -11.46 26.86
C SER A 89 -11.40 -10.24 26.41
N ASP A 90 -11.28 -9.10 27.11
CA ASP A 90 -11.97 -7.86 26.72
C ASP A 90 -11.64 -7.42 25.29
N LYS A 91 -10.37 -7.57 24.87
CA LYS A 91 -9.95 -7.26 23.50
C LYS A 91 -10.47 -8.29 22.49
N GLY A 92 -10.44 -9.57 22.86
CA GLY A 92 -10.98 -10.66 22.02
C GLY A 92 -12.48 -10.49 21.77
N LYS A 93 -13.26 -10.23 22.82
CA LYS A 93 -14.70 -9.93 22.74
C LYS A 93 -14.97 -8.73 21.84
N LYS A 94 -14.20 -7.65 21.98
CA LYS A 94 -14.33 -6.45 21.11
C LYS A 94 -14.03 -6.76 19.64
N PHE A 95 -12.98 -7.54 19.38
CA PHE A 95 -12.62 -7.97 18.02
C PHE A 95 -13.72 -8.82 17.38
N VAL A 96 -14.19 -9.85 18.09
CA VAL A 96 -15.27 -10.73 17.64
C VAL A 96 -16.58 -9.96 17.44
N ALA A 97 -16.96 -9.09 18.37
CA ALA A 97 -18.15 -8.25 18.21
C ALA A 97 -18.05 -7.38 16.95
N LYS A 98 -16.87 -6.81 16.66
CA LYS A 98 -16.66 -6.07 15.42
C LYS A 98 -16.76 -6.97 14.20
N ALA A 99 -16.17 -8.16 14.22
CA ALA A 99 -16.24 -9.11 13.12
C ALA A 99 -17.70 -9.46 12.79
N LYS A 100 -18.51 -9.78 13.81
CA LYS A 100 -19.95 -10.03 13.67
C LYS A 100 -20.69 -8.83 13.07
N SER A 101 -20.40 -7.61 13.53
CA SER A 101 -21.01 -6.39 12.97
C SER A 101 -20.69 -6.17 11.48
N LEU A 102 -19.62 -6.79 10.97
CA LEU A 102 -19.21 -6.73 9.57
C LEU A 102 -19.77 -7.89 8.75
N GLY A 103 -20.53 -8.81 9.36
CA GLY A 103 -21.18 -9.96 8.72
C GLY A 103 -20.42 -11.28 8.85
N PHE A 104 -19.39 -11.37 9.69
CA PHE A 104 -18.75 -12.65 10.00
C PHE A 104 -19.54 -13.45 11.02
N GLU A 105 -19.58 -14.76 10.84
CA GLU A 105 -19.93 -15.74 11.86
C GLU A 105 -18.65 -16.18 12.57
N TRP A 106 -18.72 -16.43 13.88
CA TRP A 106 -17.57 -16.82 14.69
C TRP A 106 -17.72 -18.24 15.22
N GLY A 107 -16.70 -19.08 15.00
CA GLY A 107 -16.71 -20.49 15.42
C GLY A 107 -16.75 -20.68 16.93
N GLY A 108 -16.33 -19.67 17.70
CA GLY A 108 -16.44 -19.68 19.16
C GLY A 108 -17.86 -19.61 19.72
N ASP A 109 -18.87 -19.34 18.88
CA ASP A 109 -20.28 -19.40 19.27
C ASP A 109 -20.96 -20.74 18.93
N TRP A 110 -20.28 -21.64 18.22
CA TRP A 110 -20.88 -22.93 17.83
C TRP A 110 -21.14 -23.77 19.08
N SER A 111 -22.30 -24.43 19.16
CA SER A 111 -22.73 -25.20 20.35
C SER A 111 -22.09 -26.58 20.47
N GLY A 112 -21.50 -27.10 19.40
CA GLY A 112 -20.81 -28.39 19.36
C GLY A 112 -19.30 -28.21 19.23
N PHE A 113 -18.82 -28.24 17.98
CA PHE A 113 -17.40 -28.10 17.67
C PHE A 113 -16.94 -26.64 17.82
N VAL A 114 -16.68 -26.18 19.04
CA VAL A 114 -16.25 -24.79 19.29
C VAL A 114 -14.89 -24.53 18.66
N ASP A 115 -14.83 -23.62 17.69
CA ASP A 115 -13.60 -23.24 16.97
C ASP A 115 -13.30 -21.74 17.17
N ASN A 116 -12.62 -21.42 18.28
CA ASN A 116 -12.36 -20.03 18.66
C ASN A 116 -11.50 -19.23 17.64
N PRO A 117 -10.50 -19.81 16.97
CA PRO A 117 -9.77 -19.12 15.90
C PRO A 117 -10.64 -18.69 14.71
N HIS A 118 -11.76 -19.36 14.45
CA HIS A 118 -12.41 -19.33 13.15
C HIS A 118 -13.42 -18.20 12.94
N LEU A 119 -13.29 -17.48 11.83
CA LEU A 119 -14.30 -16.56 11.31
C LEU A 119 -14.66 -16.93 9.87
N GLN A 120 -15.96 -17.01 9.56
CA GLN A 120 -16.46 -17.25 8.20
C GLN A 120 -17.42 -16.15 7.74
N PHE A 121 -17.45 -15.89 6.45
CA PHE A 121 -18.26 -14.85 5.82
C PHE A 121 -19.22 -15.47 4.80
N ASN A 122 -20.48 -15.63 5.20
CA ASN A 122 -21.51 -16.26 4.37
C ASN A 122 -22.09 -15.28 3.33
N PHE A 123 -21.27 -14.84 2.38
CA PHE A 123 -21.67 -13.89 1.34
C PHE A 123 -22.61 -14.53 0.32
N LYS A 124 -23.93 -14.42 0.54
CA LYS A 124 -24.97 -15.02 -0.32
C LYS A 124 -24.89 -16.54 -0.44
N GLY A 125 -24.22 -17.21 0.50
CA GLY A 125 -24.00 -18.64 0.47
C GLY A 125 -22.52 -19.02 0.48
N TYR A 126 -22.31 -20.34 0.46
CA TYR A 126 -21.00 -20.95 0.36
C TYR A 126 -20.52 -20.95 -1.10
N GLY A 127 -19.31 -20.43 -1.34
CA GLY A 127 -18.67 -20.44 -2.66
C GLY A 127 -19.23 -19.41 -3.64
N THR A 128 -20.07 -18.50 -3.17
CA THR A 128 -20.70 -17.45 -3.99
C THR A 128 -19.91 -16.15 -4.00
N ASP A 129 -18.90 -16.00 -3.13
CA ASP A 129 -17.96 -14.89 -3.20
C ASP A 129 -16.94 -15.11 -4.32
N THR A 130 -16.68 -14.09 -5.11
CA THR A 130 -15.82 -14.19 -6.30
C THR A 130 -14.40 -13.81 -5.97
N PHE A 131 -13.45 -14.34 -6.74
CA PHE A 131 -12.12 -13.74 -6.85
C PHE A 131 -12.13 -12.98 -8.18
N GLY A 132 -11.77 -11.68 -8.16
CA GLY A 132 -12.00 -10.76 -9.27
C GLY A 132 -11.80 -11.33 -10.68
N LYS A 133 -12.61 -10.87 -11.66
CA LYS A 133 -12.63 -11.37 -13.05
C LYS A 133 -11.21 -11.68 -13.59
N GLY A 134 -10.82 -12.96 -13.55
CA GLY A 134 -9.48 -13.40 -13.96
C GLY A 134 -8.74 -14.31 -12.97
N ALA A 135 -9.17 -14.44 -11.72
CA ALA A 135 -8.61 -15.42 -10.80
C ALA A 135 -9.23 -16.81 -11.04
N SER A 136 -8.84 -17.42 -12.16
CA SER A 136 -9.03 -18.85 -12.38
C SER A 136 -8.31 -19.61 -11.28
N THR A 137 -9.00 -20.63 -10.75
CA THR A 137 -8.52 -21.63 -9.80
C THR A 137 -7.09 -22.08 -10.12
N SER A 138 -6.11 -21.60 -9.35
CA SER A 138 -4.77 -22.18 -9.36
C SER A 138 -4.50 -22.81 -8.00
N ASN A 139 -4.50 -24.14 -7.98
CA ASN A 139 -3.74 -24.94 -7.03
C ASN A 139 -2.37 -24.28 -6.82
N SER A 140 -1.96 -24.05 -5.58
CA SER A 140 -0.60 -23.62 -5.29
C SER A 140 -0.12 -24.23 -3.99
N SER A 141 0.79 -25.17 -4.21
CA SER A 141 1.74 -25.81 -3.32
C SER A 141 2.61 -24.81 -2.56
N LYS A 142 3.25 -25.35 -1.50
CA LYS A 142 4.31 -24.84 -0.59
C LYS A 142 5.12 -23.61 -1.09
N PRO A 143 5.50 -22.67 -0.20
CA PRO A 143 5.99 -21.36 -0.61
C PRO A 143 7.35 -21.45 -1.32
N SER A 144 7.42 -20.90 -2.54
CA SER A 144 8.67 -20.59 -3.22
C SER A 144 9.11 -19.17 -2.86
N ALA A 145 10.38 -19.04 -2.47
CA ALA A 145 11.07 -17.77 -2.26
C ALA A 145 11.34 -17.11 -3.62
N ASN A 146 10.36 -16.40 -4.16
CA ASN A 146 10.54 -15.28 -5.09
C ASN A 146 9.19 -14.59 -5.30
N ALA A 147 8.87 -13.64 -4.41
CA ALA A 147 7.64 -12.87 -4.50
C ALA A 147 7.74 -11.84 -5.63
N ASN A 148 7.04 -12.13 -6.72
CA ASN A 148 6.82 -11.28 -7.88
C ASN A 148 6.21 -9.92 -7.44
N THR A 149 6.80 -8.80 -7.86
CA THR A 149 6.62 -7.44 -7.31
C THR A 149 5.31 -6.74 -7.71
N ASN A 150 4.37 -7.45 -8.34
CA ASN A 150 3.14 -6.89 -8.90
C ASN A 150 1.86 -7.04 -8.05
N SER A 151 1.94 -7.60 -6.82
CA SER A 151 0.77 -7.75 -5.92
C SER A 151 0.92 -7.11 -4.53
N LEU A 152 1.96 -6.29 -4.32
CA LEU A 152 2.22 -5.68 -3.01
C LEU A 152 1.14 -4.64 -2.66
N GLY A 153 0.51 -4.77 -1.50
CA GLY A 153 -0.35 -3.73 -0.94
C GLY A 153 0.47 -2.51 -0.51
N LEU A 154 -0.19 -1.36 -0.28
CA LEU A 154 0.48 -0.12 0.14
C LEU A 154 1.47 -0.34 1.30
N VAL A 155 1.01 -1.03 2.34
CA VAL A 155 1.80 -1.27 3.56
C VAL A 155 2.98 -2.20 3.28
N ASP A 156 2.79 -3.25 2.47
CA ASP A 156 3.86 -4.17 2.08
C ASP A 156 4.95 -3.44 1.27
N TYR A 157 4.52 -2.60 0.33
CA TYR A 157 5.43 -1.74 -0.43
C TYR A 157 6.20 -0.78 0.49
N MET A 158 5.51 -0.15 1.46
CA MET A 158 6.15 0.77 2.39
C MET A 158 7.20 0.07 3.25
N ASN A 159 6.87 -1.09 3.84
CA ASN A 159 7.83 -1.86 4.65
C ASN A 159 9.02 -2.35 3.82
N LEU A 160 8.77 -2.83 2.60
CA LEU A 160 9.83 -3.28 1.69
C LEU A 160 10.81 -2.15 1.35
N ASN A 161 10.28 -0.93 1.18
CA ASN A 161 11.09 0.27 0.92
C ASN A 161 11.55 0.98 2.19
N LYS A 162 11.43 0.35 3.37
CA LYS A 162 11.82 0.90 4.68
C LYS A 162 11.15 2.25 5.01
N LEU A 163 9.92 2.45 4.52
CA LEU A 163 9.06 3.58 4.83
C LEU A 163 8.17 3.24 6.04
N ASP A 164 7.91 4.22 6.91
CA ASP A 164 6.95 4.07 8.00
C ASP A 164 5.53 3.77 7.46
N SER A 165 5.04 2.56 7.65
CA SER A 165 3.73 2.12 7.15
C SER A 165 2.55 2.50 8.05
N SER A 166 2.81 3.23 9.16
CA SER A 166 1.78 3.68 10.10
C SER A 166 0.65 4.43 9.41
N PHE A 167 -0.57 4.31 9.94
CA PHE A 167 -1.72 5.05 9.41
C PHE A 167 -1.46 6.56 9.42
N ALA A 168 -0.80 7.08 10.46
CA ALA A 168 -0.43 8.48 10.57
C ALA A 168 0.50 8.92 9.43
N ASN A 169 1.53 8.13 9.11
CA ASN A 169 2.42 8.44 7.98
C ASN A 169 1.74 8.26 6.63
N ARG A 170 0.93 7.21 6.46
CA ARG A 170 0.10 7.03 5.25
C ARG A 170 -0.84 8.21 5.03
N LYS A 171 -1.47 8.75 6.08
CA LYS A 171 -2.32 9.95 6.01
C LYS A 171 -1.51 11.19 5.61
N LYS A 172 -0.32 11.37 6.17
CA LYS A 172 0.60 12.46 5.77
C LYS A 172 0.98 12.36 4.28
N LEU A 173 1.41 11.19 3.84
CA LEU A 173 1.77 10.94 2.44
C LEU A 173 0.56 11.09 1.52
N ALA A 174 -0.59 10.55 1.88
CA ALA A 174 -1.83 10.71 1.12
C ALA A 174 -2.16 12.18 0.88
N ASN A 175 -2.13 13.01 1.93
CA ASN A 175 -2.32 14.45 1.82
C ASN A 175 -1.27 15.08 0.89
N GLN A 176 0.00 14.68 1.04
CA GLN A 176 1.11 15.16 0.20
C GLN A 176 0.95 14.80 -1.28
N TYR A 177 0.31 13.66 -1.57
CA TYR A 177 -0.01 13.20 -2.92
C TYR A 177 -1.40 13.65 -3.41
N GLY A 178 -2.09 14.53 -2.68
CA GLY A 178 -3.37 15.13 -3.08
C GLY A 178 -4.60 14.25 -2.81
N ILE A 179 -4.47 13.19 -2.02
CA ILE A 179 -5.58 12.33 -1.62
C ILE A 179 -6.23 12.94 -0.38
N LYS A 180 -7.36 13.64 -0.58
CA LYS A 180 -8.13 14.28 0.50
C LYS A 180 -8.85 13.26 1.38
N ASP A 181 -9.09 13.64 2.63
CA ASP A 181 -9.84 12.87 3.62
C ASP A 181 -9.41 11.40 3.71
N TYR A 182 -8.10 11.20 3.83
CA TYR A 182 -7.55 9.86 3.89
C TYR A 182 -8.05 9.09 5.11
N LYS A 183 -8.91 8.11 4.86
CA LYS A 183 -9.49 7.16 5.82
C LYS A 183 -8.86 5.77 5.72
N GLY A 184 -7.88 5.60 4.81
CA GLY A 184 -7.21 4.34 4.57
C GLY A 184 -8.08 3.30 3.87
N THR A 185 -9.06 3.73 3.06
CA THR A 185 -9.89 2.78 2.28
C THR A 185 -9.02 2.02 1.27
N ALA A 186 -9.50 0.85 0.80
CA ALA A 186 -8.77 0.06 -0.19
C ALA A 186 -8.39 0.91 -1.42
N THR A 187 -9.34 1.66 -1.98
CA THR A 187 -9.10 2.59 -3.08
C THR A 187 -8.04 3.64 -2.75
N GLN A 188 -8.14 4.31 -1.58
CA GLN A 188 -7.16 5.32 -1.17
C GLN A 188 -5.75 4.72 -0.99
N ASN A 189 -5.64 3.51 -0.44
CA ASN A 189 -4.37 2.81 -0.30
C ASN A 189 -3.79 2.44 -1.66
N THR A 190 -4.60 1.94 -2.60
CA THR A 190 -4.16 1.60 -3.96
C THR A 190 -3.72 2.85 -4.73
N THR A 191 -4.47 3.96 -4.61
CA THR A 191 -4.07 5.26 -5.19
C THR A 191 -2.76 5.75 -4.60
N LEU A 192 -2.59 5.72 -3.27
CA LEU A 192 -1.36 6.14 -2.62
C LEU A 192 -0.18 5.23 -3.02
N LEU A 193 -0.39 3.93 -3.13
CA LEU A 193 0.63 2.98 -3.58
C LEU A 193 1.09 3.30 -5.01
N ALA A 194 0.14 3.51 -5.93
CA ALA A 194 0.47 3.88 -7.30
C ALA A 194 1.26 5.19 -7.36
N LYS A 195 0.89 6.16 -6.52
CA LYS A 195 1.59 7.44 -6.38
C LYS A 195 3.01 7.29 -5.80
N LEU A 196 3.21 6.44 -4.80
CA LEU A 196 4.53 6.14 -4.23
C LEU A 196 5.44 5.41 -5.22
N LYS A 197 4.90 4.40 -5.92
CA LYS A 197 5.60 3.71 -7.01
C LYS A 197 6.00 4.66 -8.15
N ALA A 198 5.20 5.72 -8.38
CA ALA A 198 5.49 6.76 -9.35
C ALA A 198 6.57 7.77 -8.91
N GLY A 199 7.05 7.72 -7.65
CA GLY A 199 8.06 8.63 -7.09
C GLY A 199 7.47 9.77 -6.25
N LYS A 200 8.32 10.58 -5.59
CA LYS A 200 7.91 11.68 -4.68
C LYS A 200 6.80 12.55 -5.30
N PRO A 201 5.81 13.02 -4.51
CA PRO A 201 4.79 13.92 -5.06
C PRO A 201 5.49 15.18 -5.54
N HIS A 202 5.38 15.44 -6.84
CA HIS A 202 5.78 16.71 -7.38
C HIS A 202 4.63 17.68 -7.13
N THR A 203 4.76 18.55 -6.14
CA THR A 203 3.90 19.73 -6.05
C THR A 203 4.00 20.42 -7.40
N PRO A 204 2.90 20.59 -8.16
CA PRO A 204 2.97 21.38 -9.38
C PRO A 204 3.60 22.72 -9.03
N ALA A 205 4.62 23.09 -9.80
CA ALA A 205 5.17 24.44 -9.75
C ALA A 205 4.01 25.44 -9.75
N SER A 206 3.90 26.24 -8.68
CA SER A 206 3.03 27.41 -8.71
C SER A 206 3.35 28.21 -9.98
N LYS A 207 2.33 28.58 -10.75
CA LYS A 207 2.48 29.27 -12.04
C LYS A 207 3.36 30.54 -11.93
N ASN A 208 3.46 31.16 -10.75
CA ASN A 208 4.29 32.35 -10.51
C ASN A 208 5.78 32.06 -10.27
N THR A 209 6.19 30.80 -10.10
CA THR A 209 7.56 30.46 -9.68
C THR A 209 8.45 29.98 -10.83
N TYR A 210 7.89 29.65 -11.99
CA TYR A 210 8.67 29.11 -13.10
C TYR A 210 8.25 29.69 -14.44
N TYR A 211 9.21 29.86 -15.35
CA TYR A 211 8.91 30.08 -16.75
C TYR A 211 8.25 28.83 -17.35
N THR A 212 7.01 28.99 -17.81
CA THR A 212 6.25 27.94 -18.54
C THR A 212 6.29 28.13 -20.05
N GLU A 213 6.96 29.18 -20.52
CA GLU A 213 7.22 29.49 -21.92
C GLU A 213 8.71 29.81 -22.11
N ASN A 214 9.22 29.66 -23.32
CA ASN A 214 10.64 29.87 -23.59
C ASN A 214 11.01 31.37 -23.45
N PRO A 215 11.85 31.76 -22.47
CA PRO A 215 12.24 33.16 -22.27
C PRO A 215 13.24 33.68 -23.32
N ARG A 216 13.78 32.81 -24.19
CA ARG A 216 14.84 33.06 -25.19
C ARG A 216 16.20 33.43 -24.60
N LYS A 217 16.27 34.35 -23.64
CA LYS A 217 17.48 34.69 -22.88
C LYS A 217 17.15 34.80 -21.40
N VAL A 218 18.08 34.35 -20.56
CA VAL A 218 17.99 34.52 -19.11
C VAL A 218 19.35 34.90 -18.52
N LYS A 219 19.31 35.64 -17.42
CA LYS A 219 20.46 35.92 -16.54
C LYS A 219 20.28 35.16 -15.24
N THR A 220 21.34 34.52 -14.74
CA THR A 220 21.32 33.87 -13.41
C THR A 220 21.28 34.93 -12.31
N LEU A 221 20.41 34.74 -11.31
CA LEU A 221 20.32 35.59 -10.12
C LEU A 221 21.20 35.06 -8.98
N VAL A 222 21.50 33.76 -9.00
CA VAL A 222 22.37 33.06 -8.06
C VAL A 222 23.26 32.09 -8.83
N GLN A 223 24.23 31.46 -8.16
CA GLN A 223 25.00 30.39 -8.77
C GLN A 223 24.07 29.28 -9.29
N CYS A 224 24.25 28.86 -10.53
CA CYS A 224 23.45 27.83 -11.17
C CYS A 224 24.34 26.79 -11.85
N ASP A 225 23.97 25.52 -11.69
CA ASP A 225 24.59 24.40 -12.38
C ASP A 225 23.84 24.07 -13.68
N LEU A 226 24.57 23.52 -14.66
CA LEU A 226 24.01 22.98 -15.90
C LEU A 226 24.02 21.44 -15.91
N TYR A 227 22.93 20.87 -16.43
CA TYR A 227 22.69 19.43 -16.38
C TYR A 227 22.45 18.83 -17.77
N ASN A 228 22.91 17.61 -18.05
CA ASN A 228 22.63 16.93 -19.31
C ASN A 228 21.21 16.33 -19.40
N SER A 229 20.44 16.43 -18.33
CA SER A 229 19.08 15.91 -18.21
C SER A 229 18.17 16.90 -17.48
N VAL A 230 16.86 16.78 -17.68
CA VAL A 230 15.83 17.53 -16.93
C VAL A 230 15.81 17.16 -15.43
N ASP A 231 16.35 15.99 -15.07
CA ASP A 231 16.48 15.51 -13.70
C ASP A 231 17.81 15.99 -13.09
N PHE A 232 17.73 17.00 -12.22
CA PHE A 232 18.89 17.67 -11.64
C PHE A 232 19.48 16.84 -10.49
N THR A 233 20.36 15.90 -10.85
CA THR A 233 21.10 15.04 -9.92
C THR A 233 22.59 15.31 -10.05
N THR A 234 23.38 14.91 -9.05
CA THR A 234 24.84 15.03 -9.08
C THR A 234 25.44 14.36 -10.32
N LYS A 235 24.93 13.18 -10.71
CA LYS A 235 25.36 12.45 -11.92
C LYS A 235 25.13 13.24 -13.20
N ASN A 236 24.03 14.00 -13.26
CA ASN A 236 23.65 14.73 -14.46
C ASN A 236 24.28 16.12 -14.54
N LYS A 237 25.00 16.56 -13.50
CA LYS A 237 25.60 17.89 -13.36
C LYS A 237 26.91 18.00 -14.14
N THR A 238 26.84 17.89 -15.47
CA THR A 238 28.02 17.79 -16.33
C THR A 238 28.27 19.03 -17.19
N GLY A 239 27.37 20.02 -17.17
CA GLY A 239 27.47 21.22 -18.00
C GLY A 239 28.25 22.38 -17.38
N GLY A 240 28.80 22.21 -16.18
CA GLY A 240 29.52 23.24 -15.41
C GLY A 240 28.66 23.99 -14.39
N THR A 241 29.34 24.76 -13.55
CA THR A 241 28.78 25.61 -12.49
C THR A 241 29.04 27.07 -12.85
N PHE A 242 28.02 27.92 -12.83
CA PHE A 242 28.12 29.31 -13.27
C PHE A 242 27.67 30.26 -12.17
N PRO A 243 28.38 31.39 -11.95
CA PRO A 243 28.05 32.35 -10.90
C PRO A 243 26.75 33.11 -11.21
N ALA A 244 26.32 33.92 -10.23
CA ALA A 244 25.28 34.91 -10.47
C ALA A 244 25.72 35.89 -11.57
N GLY A 245 24.78 36.32 -12.41
CA GLY A 245 25.00 37.29 -13.47
C GLY A 245 25.35 36.70 -14.84
N THR A 246 25.58 35.39 -14.94
CA THR A 246 25.83 34.71 -16.21
C THR A 246 24.58 34.72 -17.11
N VAL A 247 24.78 35.01 -18.39
CA VAL A 247 23.70 35.05 -19.39
C VAL A 247 23.69 33.77 -20.22
N PHE A 248 22.51 33.17 -20.37
CA PHE A 248 22.28 32.00 -21.21
C PHE A 248 21.29 32.29 -22.32
N THR A 249 21.61 31.83 -23.53
CA THR A 249 20.65 31.72 -24.63
C THR A 249 19.90 30.39 -24.50
N ILE A 250 18.57 30.45 -24.53
CA ILE A 250 17.67 29.31 -24.33
C ILE A 250 17.10 28.87 -25.69
N SER A 251 17.47 27.65 -26.10
CA SER A 251 17.07 27.03 -27.36
C SER A 251 15.71 26.34 -27.26
N GLY A 252 15.30 25.92 -26.06
CA GLY A 252 14.03 25.23 -25.85
C GLY A 252 13.74 24.99 -24.37
N MET A 253 12.79 24.11 -24.11
CA MET A 253 12.44 23.70 -22.75
C MET A 253 12.22 22.20 -22.66
N GLY A 254 12.52 21.64 -21.50
CA GLY A 254 12.15 20.29 -21.11
C GLY A 254 11.24 20.29 -19.90
N LYS A 255 10.58 19.17 -19.64
CA LYS A 255 9.86 18.94 -18.39
C LYS A 255 10.34 17.64 -17.77
N THR A 256 10.48 17.63 -16.45
CA THR A 256 10.65 16.37 -15.72
C THR A 256 9.41 15.49 -15.88
N LYS A 257 9.49 14.21 -15.52
CA LYS A 257 8.30 13.33 -15.44
C LYS A 257 7.21 13.91 -14.52
N GLY A 258 7.61 14.70 -13.52
CA GLY A 258 6.71 15.43 -12.61
C GLY A 258 6.18 16.76 -13.15
N GLY A 259 6.52 17.15 -14.37
CA GLY A 259 6.02 18.37 -15.02
C GLY A 259 6.79 19.65 -14.69
N THR A 260 7.90 19.58 -13.94
CA THR A 260 8.73 20.76 -13.66
C THR A 260 9.39 21.27 -14.94
N PRO A 261 9.19 22.53 -15.34
CA PRO A 261 9.88 23.06 -16.51
C PRO A 261 11.37 23.28 -16.24
N ARG A 262 12.18 23.08 -17.28
CA ARG A 262 13.63 23.30 -17.35
C ARG A 262 13.95 24.03 -18.65
N LEU A 263 14.89 24.97 -18.60
CA LEU A 263 15.33 25.72 -19.77
C LEU A 263 16.47 24.95 -20.44
N LYS A 264 16.37 24.67 -21.74
CA LYS A 264 17.45 24.06 -22.52
C LYS A 264 18.30 25.17 -23.11
N THR A 265 19.57 25.25 -22.74
CA THR A 265 20.53 26.23 -23.25
C THR A 265 20.89 25.94 -24.72
N LYS A 266 21.51 26.90 -25.41
CA LYS A 266 22.05 26.69 -26.77
C LYS A 266 23.11 25.59 -26.82
N SER A 267 23.86 25.36 -25.74
CA SER A 267 24.81 24.26 -25.62
C SER A 267 24.17 22.89 -25.37
N GLY A 268 22.84 22.80 -25.27
CA GLY A 268 22.10 21.55 -25.12
C GLY A 268 21.87 21.09 -23.68
N TYR A 269 22.51 21.73 -22.71
CA TYR A 269 22.31 21.46 -21.28
C TYR A 269 21.03 22.11 -20.74
N TYR A 270 20.59 21.66 -19.57
CA TYR A 270 19.42 22.15 -18.87
C TYR A 270 19.81 23.03 -17.69
N LEU A 271 19.07 24.12 -17.55
CA LEU A 271 19.13 25.11 -16.48
C LEU A 271 17.74 25.19 -15.80
N THR A 272 17.70 25.62 -14.54
CA THR A 272 16.44 25.83 -13.83
C THR A 272 15.56 26.85 -14.55
N ALA A 273 14.24 26.60 -14.63
CA ALA A 273 13.26 27.58 -15.10
C ALA A 273 12.66 28.42 -13.95
N ASN A 274 13.14 28.24 -12.72
CA ASN A 274 12.59 28.89 -11.54
C ASN A 274 12.97 30.39 -11.51
N THR A 275 11.98 31.26 -11.45
CA THR A 275 12.11 32.72 -11.52
C THR A 275 12.87 33.33 -10.34
N LYS A 276 13.05 32.58 -9.24
CA LYS A 276 13.92 32.98 -8.12
C LYS A 276 15.41 32.84 -8.42
N PHE A 277 15.77 32.01 -9.40
CA PHE A 277 17.16 31.67 -9.71
C PHE A 277 17.63 32.27 -11.04
N VAL A 278 16.69 32.57 -11.93
CA VAL A 278 16.97 33.14 -13.25
C VAL A 278 15.92 34.20 -13.60
N LYS A 279 16.34 35.24 -14.31
CA LYS A 279 15.48 36.32 -14.80
C LYS A 279 15.59 36.44 -16.31
N LYS A 280 14.45 36.52 -17.00
CA LYS A 280 14.37 36.84 -18.43
C LYS A 280 14.96 38.23 -18.69
N ILE A 281 15.76 38.34 -19.74
CA ILE A 281 16.39 39.59 -20.20
C ILE A 281 16.21 39.76 -21.71
#